data_AF-A0A7A7BNC4-F1
#
_entry.id   AF-A0A7A7BNC4-F1
#
_cell.length_a   1.000
_cell.length_b   1.000
_cell.length_c   1.000
_cell.angle_alpha   90.00
_cell.angle_beta   90.00
_cell.angle_gamma   90.00
#
_symmetry.space_group_name_H-M   'P 1'
#
loop_
_entity.id
_entity.type
_entity.pdbx_description
1 polymer ?
#
loop_
_entity_poly.entity_id
_entity_poly.type
_entity_poly.pdbx_seq_one_letter_code
_entity_poly.pdbx_strand_id
1 'polypeptide(L)'
;NGYVLSTYMKPGYWSRTSSGWKPVSREGRNDVAYCEFVTKYAKSFIPGEQQMPAQLYQSPTGHELEIIPLSDISRFSEDVKLKVLYKTSPLAGAIMELDSVSYLKSSRHTHAVEHKHPVHKAELTFVTNEDGIVTVPSLHIGQWLAKVQNKKSFQDKSLCDETVDVATLSFSRN
;
A
#
# COMPACT_ATOMS: atom_id res chain seq x y z
N ASN A 1 14.79 -21.40 -2.72
CA ASN A 1 14.61 -20.25 -3.64
C ASN A 1 13.63 -19.27 -3.05
N GLY A 2 13.92 -17.97 -3.11
CA GLY A 2 12.96 -16.92 -2.75
C GLY A 2 12.13 -16.48 -3.96
N TYR A 3 10.97 -15.89 -3.71
CA TYR A 3 10.02 -15.46 -4.73
C TYR A 3 9.50 -14.05 -4.46
N VAL A 4 9.18 -13.34 -5.54
CA VAL A 4 8.38 -12.12 -5.50
C VAL A 4 7.06 -12.40 -6.19
N LEU A 5 5.96 -12.28 -5.44
CA LEU A 5 4.61 -12.35 -5.96
C LEU A 5 4.11 -10.91 -6.18
N SER A 6 3.52 -10.65 -7.34
CA SER A 6 2.92 -9.36 -7.66
C SER A 6 1.52 -9.58 -8.24
N THR A 7 0.56 -8.77 -7.82
CA THR A 7 -0.82 -8.80 -8.32
C THR A 7 -1.43 -7.41 -8.25
N TYR A 8 -2.49 -7.20 -9.01
CA TYR A 8 -3.28 -5.98 -8.92
C TYR A 8 -4.77 -6.29 -9.09
N MET A 9 -5.59 -5.46 -8.45
CA MET A 9 -7.04 -5.48 -8.64
C MET A 9 -7.40 -4.68 -9.87
N LYS A 10 -8.29 -5.22 -10.72
CA LYS A 10 -8.87 -4.45 -11.83
C LYS A 10 -9.42 -3.11 -11.30
N PRO A 11 -9.03 -1.97 -11.88
CA PRO A 11 -9.49 -0.66 -11.43
C PRO A 11 -11.01 -0.55 -11.46
N GLY A 12 -11.59 0.17 -10.50
CA GLY A 12 -13.04 0.35 -10.43
C GLY A 12 -13.46 1.49 -9.53
N TYR A 13 -14.71 1.92 -9.70
CA TYR A 13 -15.31 2.98 -8.90
C TYR A 13 -15.71 2.46 -7.52
N TRP A 14 -15.54 3.30 -6.51
CA TRP A 14 -16.03 3.12 -5.16
C TRP A 14 -16.61 4.44 -4.67
N SER A 15 -17.93 4.50 -4.52
CA SER A 15 -18.65 5.73 -4.19
C SER A 15 -19.31 5.64 -2.83
N ARG A 16 -19.21 6.71 -2.04
CA ARG A 16 -19.98 6.89 -0.81
C ARG A 16 -21.37 7.41 -1.16
N THR A 17 -22.35 6.54 -1.05
CA THR A 17 -23.77 6.84 -1.25
C THR A 17 -24.51 7.03 0.07
N SER A 18 -25.77 7.44 0.03
CA SER A 18 -26.68 7.44 1.19
C SER A 18 -26.85 6.05 1.82
N SER A 19 -26.62 4.97 1.04
CA SER A 19 -26.68 3.57 1.49
C SER A 19 -25.31 2.97 1.85
N GLY A 20 -24.28 3.81 2.00
CA GLY A 20 -22.90 3.39 2.24
C GLY A 20 -22.07 3.27 0.96
N TRP A 21 -20.92 2.59 1.07
CA TRP A 21 -19.99 2.45 -0.04
C TRP A 21 -20.47 1.43 -1.08
N LYS A 22 -20.42 1.78 -2.37
CA LYS A 22 -20.90 0.95 -3.49
C LYS A 22 -19.93 0.99 -4.69
N PRO A 23 -19.83 -0.10 -5.48
CA PRO A 23 -19.01 -0.17 -6.69
C PRO A 23 -19.64 0.55 -7.90
N VAL A 24 -19.90 1.85 -7.78
CA VAL A 24 -20.59 2.64 -8.82
C VAL A 24 -19.89 3.97 -9.06
N SER A 25 -19.96 4.50 -10.29
CA SER A 25 -19.57 5.87 -10.62
C SER A 25 -20.67 6.87 -10.22
N ARG A 26 -20.41 8.17 -10.42
CA ARG A 26 -21.39 9.25 -10.29
C ARG A 26 -22.35 9.36 -11.48
N GLU A 27 -22.10 8.63 -12.56
CA GLU A 27 -22.87 8.74 -13.80
C GLU A 27 -24.37 8.49 -13.58
N GLY A 28 -25.19 9.51 -13.86
CA GLY A 28 -26.64 9.43 -13.69
C GLY A 28 -27.12 9.31 -12.25
N ARG A 29 -26.27 9.59 -11.25
CA ARG A 29 -26.59 9.45 -9.82
C ARG A 29 -26.55 10.79 -9.08
N ASN A 30 -27.55 11.03 -8.24
CA ASN A 30 -27.61 12.19 -7.35
C ASN A 30 -27.32 11.84 -5.87
N ASP A 31 -27.17 10.55 -5.56
CA ASP A 31 -26.93 10.05 -4.20
C ASP A 31 -25.45 9.88 -3.86
N VAL A 32 -24.54 10.17 -4.80
CA VAL A 32 -23.08 10.04 -4.64
C VAL A 32 -22.49 11.30 -4.02
N ALA A 33 -22.11 11.21 -2.75
CA ALA A 33 -21.48 12.32 -2.02
C ALA A 33 -19.96 12.41 -2.28
N TYR A 34 -19.32 11.29 -2.62
CA TYR A 34 -17.89 11.20 -2.90
C TYR A 34 -17.59 9.92 -3.70
N CYS A 35 -16.62 9.98 -4.62
CA CYS A 35 -16.23 8.86 -5.47
C CYS A 35 -14.70 8.75 -5.60
N GLU A 36 -14.20 7.54 -5.46
CA GLU A 36 -12.82 7.14 -5.77
C GLU A 36 -12.80 6.14 -6.93
N PHE A 37 -11.96 6.34 -7.92
CA PHE A 37 -11.58 5.33 -8.91
C PHE A 37 -10.28 4.67 -8.45
N VAL A 38 -10.39 3.44 -7.95
CA VAL A 38 -9.36 2.81 -7.14
C VAL A 38 -8.62 1.74 -7.92
N THR A 39 -7.29 1.78 -7.88
CA THR A 39 -6.42 0.67 -8.28
C THR A 39 -5.62 0.21 -7.07
N LYS A 40 -5.51 -1.11 -6.87
CA LYS A 40 -4.74 -1.69 -5.75
C LYS A 40 -3.71 -2.65 -6.28
N TYR A 41 -2.45 -2.37 -5.97
CA TYR A 41 -1.28 -3.18 -6.27
C TYR A 41 -0.83 -3.87 -4.98
N ALA A 42 -0.46 -5.14 -5.07
CA ALA A 42 0.09 -5.88 -3.95
C ALA A 42 1.34 -6.63 -4.40
N LYS A 43 2.39 -6.52 -3.59
CA LYS A 43 3.65 -7.26 -3.75
C LYS A 43 3.93 -8.04 -2.47
N SER A 44 4.44 -9.25 -2.59
CA SER A 44 4.88 -10.05 -1.45
C SER A 44 6.26 -10.63 -1.70
N PHE A 45 7.13 -10.48 -0.71
CA PHE A 45 8.45 -11.05 -0.69
C PHE A 45 8.45 -12.30 0.17
N ILE A 46 8.70 -13.43 -0.49
CA ILE A 46 8.71 -14.75 0.11
C ILE A 46 10.18 -15.18 0.16
N PRO A 47 10.86 -15.02 1.31
CA PRO A 47 12.25 -15.43 1.44
C PRO A 47 12.37 -16.95 1.28
N GLY A 48 13.47 -17.41 0.69
CA GLY A 48 13.85 -18.81 0.69
C GLY A 48 15.00 -19.06 1.68
N GLU A 49 15.53 -20.28 1.70
CA GLU A 49 16.69 -20.64 2.53
C GLU A 49 17.97 -19.88 2.14
N GLN A 50 18.11 -19.57 0.85
CA GLN A 50 19.24 -18.82 0.31
C GLN A 50 18.94 -17.32 0.25
N GLN A 51 19.99 -16.51 0.33
CA GLN A 51 19.89 -15.07 0.15
C GLN A 51 19.26 -14.74 -1.21
N MET A 52 18.28 -13.85 -1.19
CA MET A 52 17.58 -13.43 -2.40
C MET A 52 18.50 -12.52 -3.25
N PRO A 53 18.67 -12.80 -4.56
CA PRO A 53 19.39 -11.89 -5.46
C PRO A 53 18.76 -10.50 -5.49
N ALA A 54 19.59 -9.45 -5.48
CA ALA A 54 19.14 -8.05 -5.50
C ALA A 54 18.17 -7.75 -6.65
N GLN A 55 18.42 -8.34 -7.81
CA GLN A 55 17.58 -8.19 -8.99
C GLN A 55 16.12 -8.62 -8.75
N LEU A 56 15.85 -9.59 -7.86
CA LEU A 56 14.48 -10.00 -7.57
C LEU A 56 13.69 -8.95 -6.79
N TYR A 57 14.31 -8.31 -5.79
CA TYR A 57 13.61 -7.35 -4.94
C TYR A 57 13.73 -5.89 -5.40
N GLN A 58 14.75 -5.54 -6.17
CA GLN A 58 14.97 -4.18 -6.68
C GLN A 58 14.30 -3.92 -8.04
N SER A 59 13.90 -4.96 -8.79
CA SER A 59 13.29 -4.76 -10.10
C SER A 59 11.82 -4.33 -9.98
N PRO A 60 11.39 -3.24 -10.64
CA PRO A 60 9.99 -2.91 -10.81
C PRO A 60 9.23 -4.04 -11.52
N THR A 61 7.96 -4.20 -11.17
CA THR A 61 7.07 -5.24 -11.71
C THR A 61 6.10 -4.69 -12.77
N GLY A 62 6.15 -3.39 -13.04
CA GLY A 62 5.35 -2.73 -14.07
C GLY A 62 4.04 -2.12 -13.56
N HIS A 63 3.84 -2.08 -12.24
CA HIS A 63 2.69 -1.40 -11.64
C HIS A 63 2.88 0.12 -11.66
N GLU A 64 1.78 0.88 -11.71
CA GLU A 64 1.91 2.34 -11.69
C GLU A 64 2.40 2.86 -10.34
N LEU A 65 2.01 2.26 -9.21
CA LEU A 65 2.52 2.59 -7.88
C LEU A 65 3.24 1.37 -7.31
N GLU A 66 4.51 1.52 -6.95
CA GLU A 66 5.34 0.42 -6.45
C GLU A 66 6.14 0.81 -5.21
N ILE A 67 6.26 -0.12 -4.27
CA ILE A 67 7.24 -0.08 -3.19
C ILE A 67 8.37 -1.04 -3.59
N ILE A 68 9.59 -0.51 -3.67
CA ILE A 68 10.81 -1.20 -4.11
C ILE A 68 11.84 -1.19 -2.98
N PRO A 69 12.18 -2.35 -2.42
CA PRO A 69 13.25 -2.43 -1.43
C PRO A 69 14.61 -2.19 -2.05
N LEU A 70 15.44 -1.41 -1.37
CA LEU A 70 16.79 -1.06 -1.83
C LEU A 70 17.87 -2.00 -1.24
N SER A 71 17.52 -2.79 -0.24
CA SER A 71 18.36 -3.82 0.37
C SER A 71 17.53 -5.09 0.62
N ASP A 72 18.19 -6.16 1.05
CA ASP A 72 17.52 -7.39 1.46
C ASP A 72 16.78 -7.17 2.79
N ILE A 73 15.50 -6.85 2.70
CA ILE A 73 14.65 -6.51 3.85
C ILE A 73 14.27 -7.70 4.73
N SER A 74 14.76 -8.91 4.42
CA SER A 74 14.56 -10.08 5.26
C SER A 74 15.48 -10.13 6.48
N ARG A 75 16.63 -9.44 6.44
CA ARG A 75 17.65 -9.49 7.50
C ARG A 75 17.34 -8.49 8.60
N PHE A 76 17.35 -8.92 9.87
CA PHE A 76 17.03 -8.06 11.01
C PHE A 76 18.06 -6.95 11.33
N SER A 77 19.35 -7.18 11.06
CA SER A 77 20.44 -6.30 11.56
C SER A 77 20.66 -4.99 10.79
N GLU A 78 19.83 -4.69 9.79
CA GLU A 78 19.99 -3.52 8.93
C GLU A 78 18.74 -2.63 8.93
N ASP A 79 18.93 -1.35 8.61
CA ASP A 79 17.80 -0.47 8.32
C ASP A 79 17.09 -0.93 7.05
N VAL A 80 15.76 -0.84 7.08
CA VAL A 80 14.94 -1.15 5.91
C VAL A 80 14.82 0.10 5.06
N LYS A 81 15.38 0.05 3.84
CA LYS A 81 15.27 1.13 2.86
C LYS A 81 14.27 0.77 1.78
N LEU A 82 13.22 1.58 1.66
CA LEU A 82 12.13 1.37 0.69
C LEU A 82 12.01 2.60 -0.20
N LYS A 83 11.95 2.39 -1.51
CA LYS A 83 11.71 3.43 -2.51
C LYS A 83 10.29 3.31 -3.06
N VAL A 84 9.57 4.40 -3.10
CA VAL A 84 8.24 4.48 -3.73
C VAL A 84 8.40 5.05 -5.12
N LEU A 85 7.89 4.33 -6.11
CA LEU A 85 7.81 4.78 -7.49
C LEU A 85 6.35 5.01 -7.86
N TYR A 86 6.08 6.11 -8.57
CA TYR A 86 4.84 6.32 -9.29
C TYR A 86 5.14 6.56 -10.78
N LYS A 87 4.56 5.73 -11.64
CA LYS A 87 4.80 5.70 -13.09
C LYS A 87 6.29 5.73 -13.40
N THR A 88 7.05 4.83 -12.77
CA THR A 88 8.52 4.66 -12.86
C THR A 88 9.37 5.80 -12.27
N SER A 89 8.77 6.92 -11.87
CA SER A 89 9.48 8.04 -11.25
C SER A 89 9.41 7.97 -9.72
N PRO A 90 10.44 8.43 -8.99
CA PRO A 90 10.35 8.58 -7.54
C PRO A 90 9.13 9.38 -7.10
N LEU A 91 8.41 8.90 -6.08
CA LEU A 91 7.27 9.61 -5.50
C LEU A 91 7.68 10.23 -4.16
N ALA A 92 8.03 11.52 -4.18
CA ALA A 92 8.35 12.30 -2.99
C ALA A 92 7.08 12.70 -2.21
N GLY A 93 7.21 12.88 -0.90
CA GLY A 93 6.12 13.34 -0.02
C GLY A 93 5.00 12.32 0.22
N ALA A 94 5.17 11.08 -0.23
CA ALA A 94 4.21 10.00 0.00
C ALA A 94 4.30 9.49 1.42
N ILE A 95 3.14 9.27 2.04
CA ILE A 95 3.03 8.67 3.37
C ILE A 95 3.12 7.15 3.24
N MET A 96 4.14 6.56 3.85
CA MET A 96 4.27 5.12 4.02
C MET A 96 3.82 4.71 5.41
N GLU A 97 2.81 3.85 5.46
CA GLU A 97 2.34 3.17 6.65
C GLU A 97 3.05 1.81 6.75
N LEU A 98 3.54 1.44 7.93
CA LEU A 98 4.04 0.10 8.22
C LEU A 98 3.31 -0.48 9.42
N ASP A 99 2.85 -1.72 9.28
CA ASP A 99 2.17 -2.46 10.33
C ASP A 99 2.76 -3.86 10.48
N SER A 100 3.09 -4.24 11.72
CA SER A 100 3.42 -5.63 12.05
C SER A 100 2.16 -6.48 12.22
N VAL A 101 2.26 -7.78 11.91
CA VAL A 101 1.15 -8.72 12.17
C VAL A 101 0.82 -8.78 13.67
N SER A 102 1.81 -8.60 14.55
CA SER A 102 1.59 -8.47 16.00
C SER A 102 0.70 -7.29 16.35
N TYR A 103 0.99 -6.12 15.78
CA TYR A 103 0.20 -4.91 15.97
C TYR A 103 -1.24 -5.12 15.48
N LEU A 104 -1.42 -5.58 14.24
CA LEU A 104 -2.74 -5.81 13.64
C LEU A 104 -3.60 -6.82 14.41
N LYS A 105 -2.98 -7.84 15.04
CA LYS A 105 -3.70 -8.82 15.88
C LYS A 105 -4.06 -8.28 17.25
N SER A 106 -3.24 -7.38 17.80
CA SER A 106 -3.48 -6.75 19.10
C SER A 106 -4.51 -5.63 19.02
N SER A 107 -4.60 -4.93 17.88
CA SER A 107 -5.55 -3.85 17.61
C SER A 107 -6.99 -4.34 17.39
N ARG A 108 -7.37 -5.49 17.99
CA ARG A 108 -8.64 -6.21 17.76
C ARG A 108 -9.82 -5.24 17.62
N HIS A 109 -10.47 -5.28 16.47
CA HIS A 109 -11.83 -4.79 16.31
C HIS A 109 -12.77 -5.99 16.36
N THR A 110 -13.65 -6.03 17.36
CA THR A 110 -14.75 -6.97 17.37
C THR A 110 -15.79 -6.47 16.36
N HIS A 111 -16.15 -7.29 15.37
CA HIS A 111 -17.26 -7.00 14.44
C HIS A 111 -18.65 -7.00 15.14
N ALA A 112 -18.69 -6.93 16.47
CA ALA A 112 -19.90 -7.04 17.27
C ALA A 112 -20.73 -5.74 17.30
N VAL A 113 -20.18 -4.61 16.84
CA VAL A 113 -20.90 -3.34 16.78
C VAL A 113 -20.73 -2.76 15.38
N GLU A 114 -21.69 -3.08 14.50
CA GLU A 114 -21.79 -2.50 13.17
C GLU A 114 -21.85 -0.97 13.23
N HIS A 115 -21.33 -0.34 12.18
CA HIS A 115 -21.55 1.05 11.72
C HIS A 115 -20.45 2.08 11.91
N LYS A 116 -19.37 1.83 12.66
CA LYS A 116 -18.18 2.71 12.62
C LYS A 116 -16.90 1.88 12.67
N HIS A 117 -16.38 1.51 11.51
CA HIS A 117 -14.99 1.05 11.43
C HIS A 117 -14.09 2.21 11.87
N PRO A 118 -13.37 2.10 12.99
CA PRO A 118 -12.39 3.10 13.35
C PRO A 118 -11.39 3.22 12.21
N VAL A 119 -10.91 4.43 11.95
CA VAL A 119 -9.81 4.62 10.99
C VAL A 119 -8.63 3.83 11.53
N HIS A 120 -8.14 2.86 10.75
CA HIS A 120 -6.92 2.13 11.07
C HIS A 120 -5.79 3.13 11.32
N LYS A 121 -5.17 3.06 12.50
CA LYS A 121 -3.98 3.85 12.81
C LYS A 121 -2.78 2.95 12.53
N ALA A 122 -1.90 3.38 11.64
CA ALA A 122 -0.68 2.61 11.37
C ALA A 122 0.23 2.55 12.60
N GLU A 123 0.94 1.43 12.77
CA GLU A 123 1.95 1.27 13.81
C GLU A 123 3.07 2.30 13.65
N LEU A 124 3.59 2.41 12.42
CA LEU A 124 4.63 3.36 12.06
C LEU A 124 4.22 4.15 10.81
N THR A 125 4.70 5.38 10.71
CA THR A 125 4.44 6.26 9.56
C THR A 125 5.71 7.02 9.19
N PHE A 126 6.05 7.00 7.90
CA PHE A 126 7.18 7.71 7.33
C PHE A 126 6.74 8.51 6.10
N VAL A 127 7.50 9.55 5.75
CA VAL A 127 7.28 10.34 4.53
C VAL A 127 8.48 10.16 3.61
N THR A 128 8.24 9.85 2.34
CA THR A 128 9.30 9.69 1.35
C THR A 128 10.03 11.01 1.09
N ASN A 129 11.36 10.95 1.00
CA ASN A 129 12.19 12.10 0.63
C ASN A 129 12.09 12.44 -0.87
N GLU A 130 12.88 13.39 -1.35
CA GLU A 130 12.93 13.83 -2.76
C GLU A 130 13.23 12.68 -3.75
N ASP A 131 14.01 11.69 -3.31
CA ASP A 131 14.32 10.48 -4.08
C ASP A 131 13.25 9.38 -3.96
N GLY A 132 12.13 9.67 -3.30
CA GLY A 132 11.06 8.72 -3.04
C GLY A 132 11.42 7.65 -2.00
N ILE A 133 12.45 7.87 -1.18
CA ILE A 133 13.01 6.87 -0.25
C ILE A 133 12.54 7.13 1.18
N VAL A 134 12.24 6.06 1.90
CA VAL A 134 12.17 6.04 3.37
C VAL A 134 13.25 5.10 3.92
N THR A 135 13.85 5.50 5.04
CA THR A 135 14.74 4.64 5.84
C THR A 135 14.03 4.35 7.15
N VAL A 136 13.78 3.07 7.41
CA VAL A 136 13.03 2.59 8.56
C VAL A 136 14.00 1.90 9.53
N PRO A 137 14.33 2.55 10.66
CA PRO A 137 15.27 1.99 11.62
C PRO A 137 14.61 0.89 12.43
N SER A 138 15.38 -0.16 12.72
CA SER A 138 15.09 -1.10 13.82
C SER A 138 13.72 -1.79 13.81
N LEU A 139 13.15 -2.15 12.65
CA LEU A 139 11.93 -3.00 12.65
C LEU A 139 12.22 -4.34 13.33
N HIS A 140 11.41 -4.71 14.32
CA HIS A 140 11.56 -6.00 15.01
C HIS A 140 11.34 -7.20 14.07
N ILE A 141 11.85 -8.37 14.47
CA ILE A 141 11.60 -9.66 13.81
C ILE A 141 10.09 -9.90 13.70
N GLY A 142 9.64 -10.42 12.56
CA GLY A 142 8.23 -10.70 12.31
C GLY A 142 7.75 -10.35 10.91
N GLN A 143 6.45 -10.48 10.69
CA GLN A 143 5.79 -10.18 9.42
C GLN A 143 5.30 -8.73 9.41
N TRP A 144 5.57 -8.04 8.30
CA TRP A 144 5.28 -6.64 8.09
C TRP A 144 4.49 -6.40 6.81
N LEU A 145 3.65 -5.37 6.84
CA LEU A 145 2.94 -4.82 5.69
C LEU A 145 3.31 -3.34 5.56
N ALA A 146 3.98 -2.98 4.47
CA ALA A 146 4.13 -1.59 4.06
C ALA A 146 3.00 -1.21 3.11
N LYS A 147 2.46 0.00 3.25
CA LYS A 147 1.37 0.54 2.41
C LYS A 147 1.66 1.99 2.07
N VAL A 148 1.38 2.37 0.83
CA VAL A 148 1.38 3.75 0.36
C VAL A 148 0.13 4.00 -0.48
N GLN A 149 -0.39 5.23 -0.41
CA GLN A 149 -1.48 5.70 -1.25
C GLN A 149 -1.05 6.92 -2.03
N ASN A 150 -1.46 7.00 -3.29
CA ASN A 150 -1.31 8.18 -4.13
C ASN A 150 -2.68 8.61 -4.64
N LYS A 151 -3.10 9.83 -4.28
CA LYS A 151 -4.39 10.40 -4.66
C LYS A 151 -4.21 11.50 -5.68
N LYS A 152 -5.04 11.50 -6.72
CA LYS A 152 -5.08 12.55 -7.75
C LYS A 152 -6.51 12.90 -8.07
N SER A 153 -6.72 14.09 -8.62
CA SER A 153 -8.01 14.42 -9.22
C SER A 153 -8.32 13.47 -10.38
N PHE A 154 -9.51 12.88 -10.37
CA PHE A 154 -10.00 12.11 -11.51
C PHE A 154 -10.22 13.04 -12.71
N GLN A 155 -9.88 12.57 -13.91
CA GLN A 155 -9.88 13.40 -15.12
C GLN A 155 -11.28 13.92 -15.46
N ASP A 156 -12.31 13.08 -15.31
CA ASP A 156 -13.71 13.45 -15.55
C ASP A 156 -14.49 13.57 -14.23
N LYS A 157 -14.60 14.79 -13.71
CA LYS A 157 -15.29 15.08 -12.44
C LYS A 157 -16.78 14.77 -12.45
N SER A 158 -17.39 14.61 -13.64
CA SER A 158 -18.78 14.16 -13.75
C SER A 158 -18.95 12.69 -13.36
N LEU A 159 -17.89 11.89 -13.50
CA LEU A 159 -17.90 10.45 -13.19
C LEU A 159 -17.36 10.12 -11.81
N CYS A 160 -16.35 10.86 -11.33
CA CYS A 160 -15.71 10.57 -10.04
C CYS A 160 -14.87 11.75 -9.51
N ASP A 161 -14.49 11.74 -8.23
CA ASP A 161 -13.69 12.83 -7.66
C ASP A 161 -12.19 12.59 -7.81
N GLU A 162 -11.73 11.40 -7.43
CA GLU A 162 -10.31 11.09 -7.31
C GLU A 162 -9.94 9.76 -7.96
N THR A 163 -8.73 9.69 -8.51
CA THR A 163 -8.02 8.42 -8.72
C THR A 163 -7.24 8.12 -7.44
N VAL A 164 -7.35 6.89 -6.94
CA VAL A 164 -6.63 6.42 -5.76
C VAL A 164 -5.85 5.16 -6.12
N ASP A 165 -4.54 5.30 -6.21
CA ASP A 165 -3.62 4.18 -6.35
C ASP A 165 -3.14 3.75 -4.96
N VAL A 166 -3.20 2.46 -4.67
CA VAL A 166 -2.68 1.90 -3.42
C VAL A 166 -1.66 0.83 -3.75
N ALA A 167 -0.48 0.88 -3.14
CA ALA A 167 0.51 -0.18 -3.24
C ALA A 167 0.81 -0.76 -1.87
N THR A 168 0.87 -2.09 -1.77
CA THR A 168 1.31 -2.79 -0.58
C THR A 168 2.50 -3.69 -0.85
N LEU A 169 3.36 -3.84 0.16
CA LEU A 169 4.46 -4.79 0.19
C LEU A 169 4.43 -5.57 1.50
N SER A 170 4.23 -6.88 1.42
CA SER A 170 4.37 -7.78 2.58
C SER A 170 5.74 -8.47 2.58
N PHE A 171 6.36 -8.56 3.74
CA PHE A 171 7.66 -9.21 3.93
C PHE A 171 7.83 -9.75 5.36
N SER A 172 8.77 -10.67 5.53
CA SER A 172 9.16 -11.21 6.84
C SER A 172 10.58 -10.78 7.17
N ARG A 173 10.81 -10.32 8.40
CA ARG A 173 12.14 -10.13 8.98
C ARG A 173 12.48 -11.34 9.85
N ASN A 174 13.64 -11.93 9.58
CA ASN A 174 14.20 -13.10 10.27
C ASN A 174 15.48 -12.74 11.03
#